data_AF-A0A087N447-F1
#
_entry.id   AF-A0A087N447-F1
#
_cell.length_a   1.000
_cell.length_b   1.000
_cell.length_c   1.000
_cell.angle_alpha   90.00
_cell.angle_beta   90.00
_cell.angle_gamma   90.00
#
_symmetry.space_group_name_H-M   'P 1'
#
loop_
_entity.id
_entity.type
_entity.pdbx_description
1 polymer ?
#
loop_
_entity_poly.entity_id
_entity_poly.type
_entity_poly.pdbx_seq_one_letter_code
_entity_poly.pdbx_strand_id
1 'polypeptide(L)'
;MLLPKRVKYRREHRGSMRGQAKGGKEVTFGEFGLQAQTASWITNRQIESARIAMTRYMKRGGKVWIKIFPHKPYTKKPLEVRMGSGKGAPEGWVAVVKPGKVMFEIAGVSEETAREALRLAAHKLPVKCKVIKRQETGGESNES
;
A
#
# COMPACT_ATOMS: atom_id res chain seq x y z
N MET A 1 -11.29 -3.58 -7.45
CA MET A 1 -9.90 -3.07 -7.40
C MET A 1 -9.93 -1.56 -7.17
N LEU A 2 -9.03 -1.03 -6.34
CA LEU A 2 -8.99 0.39 -6.00
C LEU A 2 -8.59 1.26 -7.22
N LEU A 3 -9.33 2.34 -7.45
CA LEU A 3 -9.06 3.36 -8.45
C LEU A 3 -9.74 4.69 -8.08
N PRO A 4 -9.22 5.85 -8.52
CA PRO A 4 -9.89 7.14 -8.30
C PRO A 4 -11.18 7.24 -9.13
N LYS A 5 -12.27 7.71 -8.51
CA LYS A 5 -13.56 7.90 -9.19
C LYS A 5 -13.51 9.00 -10.28
N ARG A 6 -12.79 10.09 -10.00
CA ARG A 6 -12.59 11.22 -10.92
C ARG A 6 -11.19 11.78 -10.72
N VAL A 7 -10.53 12.18 -11.81
CA VAL A 7 -9.25 12.90 -11.78
C VAL A 7 -9.34 14.19 -12.58
N LYS A 8 -8.63 15.23 -12.11
CA LYS A 8 -8.52 16.50 -12.83
C LYS A 8 -7.66 16.36 -14.10
N TYR A 9 -6.59 15.57 -14.00
CA TYR A 9 -5.65 15.36 -15.10
C TYR A 9 -5.54 13.86 -15.42
N ARG A 10 -5.68 13.53 -16.71
CA ARG A 10 -5.63 12.13 -17.17
C ARG A 10 -4.22 11.54 -17.20
N ARG A 11 -3.18 12.37 -17.36
CA ARG A 11 -1.79 11.93 -17.51
C ARG A 11 -0.87 12.80 -16.64
N GLU A 12 0.00 12.15 -15.87
CA GLU A 12 0.91 12.83 -14.94
C GLU A 12 2.37 12.44 -15.19
N HIS A 13 3.33 13.33 -14.98
CA HIS A 13 4.75 12.95 -14.99
C HIS A 13 5.05 11.89 -13.93
N ARG A 14 6.04 11.02 -14.19
CA ARG A 14 6.37 9.90 -13.29
C ARG A 14 6.87 10.38 -11.92
N GLY A 15 7.58 11.51 -11.89
CA GLY A 15 8.16 12.05 -10.65
C GLY A 15 9.32 11.21 -10.11
N SER A 16 9.71 11.47 -8.87
CA SER A 16 10.84 10.81 -8.20
C SER A 16 10.40 10.15 -6.89
N MET A 17 10.99 8.98 -6.60
CA MET A 17 10.74 8.22 -5.36
C MET A 17 11.82 8.47 -4.28
N ARG A 18 12.71 9.44 -4.47
CA ARG A 18 13.78 9.74 -3.52
C ARG A 18 13.26 10.10 -2.12
N GLY A 19 14.07 9.79 -1.11
CA GLY A 19 13.83 10.14 0.29
C GLY A 19 12.90 9.18 1.04
N GLN A 20 12.55 9.57 2.26
CA GLN A 20 11.72 8.81 3.18
C GLN A 20 10.22 9.11 2.98
N ALA A 21 9.35 8.27 3.56
CA ALA A 21 7.92 8.55 3.61
C ALA A 21 7.64 9.90 4.29
N LYS A 22 6.78 10.72 3.69
CA LYS A 22 6.37 12.02 4.28
C LYS A 22 5.56 11.84 5.57
N GLY A 23 4.75 10.78 5.64
CA GLY A 23 3.88 10.51 6.79
C GLY A 23 3.22 9.13 6.70
N GLY A 24 2.46 8.76 7.73
CA GLY A 24 1.92 7.41 7.90
C GLY A 24 3.02 6.39 8.17
N LYS A 25 3.95 6.74 9.07
CA LYS A 25 5.08 5.89 9.47
C LYS A 25 4.75 4.97 10.64
N GLU A 26 3.70 5.31 11.37
CA GLU A 26 3.21 4.61 12.56
C GLU A 26 1.89 3.89 12.27
N VAL A 27 1.60 2.92 13.14
CA VAL A 27 0.33 2.18 13.17
C VAL A 27 -0.70 3.05 13.88
N THR A 28 -1.81 3.36 13.21
CA THR A 28 -2.82 4.31 13.73
C THR A 28 -4.14 3.67 14.12
N PHE A 29 -4.62 2.71 13.33
CA PHE A 29 -5.93 2.08 13.52
C PHE A 29 -5.79 0.67 14.07
N GLY A 30 -4.89 -0.12 13.50
CA GLY A 30 -4.65 -1.49 13.92
C GLY A 30 -3.74 -1.64 15.13
N GLU A 31 -3.44 -2.90 15.45
CA GLU A 31 -2.47 -3.30 16.48
C GLU A 31 -1.11 -3.66 15.84
N PHE A 32 -1.15 -4.17 14.60
CA PHE A 32 0.01 -4.56 13.81
C PHE A 32 -0.02 -3.88 12.45
N GLY A 33 1.16 -3.59 11.88
CA GLY A 33 1.30 -2.94 10.59
C GLY A 33 2.40 -3.54 9.72
N LEU A 34 2.23 -3.42 8.39
CA LEU A 34 3.24 -3.77 7.40
C LEU A 34 3.91 -2.51 6.85
N GLN A 35 5.16 -2.28 7.24
CA GLN A 35 5.94 -1.10 6.87
C GLN A 35 6.90 -1.41 5.73
N ALA A 36 6.92 -0.57 4.69
CA ALA A 36 7.87 -0.68 3.59
C ALA A 36 9.28 -0.23 4.02
N GLN A 37 10.31 -0.99 3.62
CA GLN A 37 11.72 -0.68 3.84
C GLN A 37 12.40 -0.14 2.57
N THR A 38 11.82 -0.41 1.39
CA THR A 38 12.31 0.10 0.10
C THR A 38 11.22 0.90 -0.62
N ALA A 39 11.63 1.75 -1.57
CA ALA A 39 10.70 2.51 -2.40
C ALA A 39 10.22 1.69 -3.60
N SER A 40 8.95 1.76 -3.95
CA SER A 40 8.42 1.22 -5.20
C SER A 40 7.04 1.79 -5.54
N TRP A 41 6.59 1.54 -6.77
CA TRP A 41 5.20 1.72 -7.16
C TRP A 41 4.43 0.43 -6.89
N ILE A 42 3.34 0.54 -6.15
CA ILE A 42 2.46 -0.60 -5.83
C ILE A 42 1.17 -0.45 -6.63
N THR A 43 0.91 -1.42 -7.51
CA THR A 43 -0.28 -1.45 -8.36
C THR A 43 -1.53 -1.78 -7.54
N ASN A 44 -2.70 -1.36 -8.04
CA ASN A 44 -3.99 -1.75 -7.47
C ASN A 44 -4.17 -3.28 -7.35
N ARG A 45 -3.62 -4.07 -8.29
CA ARG A 45 -3.62 -5.53 -8.27
C ARG A 45 -2.78 -6.11 -7.13
N GLN A 46 -1.60 -5.55 -6.87
CA GLN A 46 -0.74 -5.95 -5.74
C GLN A 46 -1.37 -5.62 -4.39
N ILE A 47 -2.04 -4.46 -4.28
CA ILE A 47 -2.79 -4.11 -3.07
C ILE A 47 -3.89 -5.13 -2.80
N GLU A 48 -4.65 -5.49 -3.84
CA GLU A 48 -5.74 -6.45 -3.72
C GLU A 48 -5.24 -7.87 -3.42
N SER A 49 -4.17 -8.33 -4.06
CA SER A 49 -3.60 -9.66 -3.79
C SER A 49 -3.05 -9.78 -2.37
N ALA A 50 -2.42 -8.72 -1.84
CA ALA A 50 -1.99 -8.66 -0.45
C ALA A 50 -3.20 -8.69 0.52
N ARG A 51 -4.26 -7.90 0.23
CA ARG A 51 -5.50 -7.89 1.02
C ARG A 51 -6.15 -9.27 1.08
N ILE A 52 -6.27 -9.95 -0.07
CA ILE A 52 -6.85 -11.29 -0.16
C ILE A 52 -6.00 -12.29 0.63
N ALA A 53 -4.66 -12.24 0.52
CA ALA A 53 -3.77 -13.14 1.27
C ALA A 53 -3.97 -13.02 2.79
N MET A 54 -3.99 -11.79 3.33
CA MET A 54 -4.21 -11.54 4.75
C MET A 54 -5.58 -12.03 5.22
N THR A 55 -6.64 -11.57 4.55
CA THR A 55 -8.03 -11.90 4.94
C THR A 55 -8.34 -13.39 4.85
N ARG A 56 -7.73 -14.10 3.88
CA ARG A 56 -7.86 -15.56 3.75
C ARG A 56 -7.17 -16.28 4.90
N TYR A 57 -5.95 -15.88 5.25
CA TYR A 57 -5.21 -16.51 6.35
C TYR A 57 -5.91 -16.30 7.70
N MET A 58 -6.43 -15.11 7.94
CA MET A 58 -7.20 -14.76 9.15
C MET A 58 -8.61 -15.40 9.17
N LYS A 59 -8.98 -16.21 8.17
CA LYS A 59 -10.32 -16.81 8.01
C LYS A 59 -11.46 -15.77 8.08
N ARG A 60 -11.21 -14.56 7.57
CA ARG A 60 -12.11 -13.39 7.65
C ARG A 60 -12.42 -12.91 9.08
N GLY A 61 -11.68 -13.37 10.09
CA GLY A 61 -11.71 -12.79 11.44
C GLY A 61 -10.86 -11.52 11.52
N GLY A 62 -11.17 -10.63 12.47
CA GLY A 62 -10.45 -9.36 12.66
C GLY A 62 -10.76 -8.29 11.60
N LYS A 63 -10.01 -7.19 11.67
CA LYS A 63 -10.14 -6.04 10.76
C LYS A 63 -8.82 -5.77 10.04
N VAL A 64 -8.90 -5.39 8.77
CA VAL A 64 -7.75 -5.04 7.93
C VAL A 64 -7.97 -3.63 7.37
N TRP A 65 -6.99 -2.75 7.58
CA TRP A 65 -6.96 -1.43 6.98
C TRP A 65 -5.93 -1.37 5.86
N ILE A 66 -6.33 -0.75 4.75
CA ILE A 66 -5.43 -0.44 3.63
C ILE A 66 -5.06 1.04 3.75
N LYS A 67 -3.79 1.35 3.98
CA LYS A 67 -3.30 2.73 4.21
C LYS A 67 -2.65 3.38 2.98
N ILE A 68 -2.61 2.66 1.87
CA ILE A 68 -2.14 3.16 0.59
C ILE A 68 -3.26 3.14 -0.44
N PHE A 69 -3.34 4.20 -1.24
CA PHE A 69 -4.33 4.33 -2.29
C PHE A 69 -3.65 4.58 -3.64
N PRO A 70 -4.02 3.84 -4.70
CA PRO A 70 -3.42 3.99 -6.01
C PRO A 70 -4.00 5.22 -6.73
N HIS A 71 -3.45 6.40 -6.41
CA HIS A 71 -3.89 7.69 -6.93
C HIS A 71 -3.19 8.11 -8.21
N LYS A 72 -2.03 7.50 -8.53
CA LYS A 72 -1.19 7.94 -9.63
C LYS A 72 -1.41 7.07 -10.87
N PRO A 73 -1.80 7.62 -12.03
CA PRO A 73 -1.90 6.86 -13.26
C PRO A 73 -0.50 6.61 -13.84
N TYR A 74 -0.27 5.41 -14.36
CA TYR A 74 0.91 5.12 -15.18
C TYR A 74 0.49 4.87 -16.64
N THR A 75 1.32 5.32 -17.56
CA THR A 75 1.07 5.25 -19.00
C THR A 75 2.04 4.28 -19.67
N LYS A 76 1.56 3.56 -20.67
CA LYS A 76 2.35 2.69 -21.53
C LYS A 76 2.06 3.02 -22.99
N LYS A 77 3.10 3.00 -23.83
CA LYS A 77 2.91 3.07 -25.29
C LYS A 77 2.43 1.70 -25.79
N PRO A 78 1.66 1.65 -26.89
CA PRO A 78 1.35 0.40 -27.54
C PRO A 78 2.61 -0.42 -27.82
N LEU A 79 2.45 -1.74 -27.97
CA LEU A 79 3.56 -2.56 -28.44
C LEU A 79 3.90 -2.16 -29.89
N GLU A 80 5.14 -2.41 -30.31
CA GLU A 80 5.58 -2.27 -31.71
C GLU A 80 5.60 -0.83 -32.28
N VAL A 81 5.45 0.21 -31.45
CA VAL A 81 5.59 1.62 -31.88
C VAL A 81 6.94 2.22 -31.52
N ARG A 82 7.42 3.16 -32.35
CA ARG A 82 8.66 3.91 -32.11
C ARG A 82 8.51 5.00 -31.03
N MET A 83 9.64 5.61 -30.68
CA MET A 83 9.67 6.83 -29.86
C MET A 83 9.00 8.02 -30.58
N GLY A 84 8.62 9.07 -29.85
CA GLY A 84 7.85 10.21 -30.42
C GLY A 84 6.32 10.07 -30.28
N SER A 85 5.55 10.88 -31.04
CA SER A 85 4.08 10.86 -31.08
C SER A 85 3.35 11.09 -29.75
N GLY A 86 4.04 11.70 -28.78
CA GLY A 86 3.48 12.04 -27.48
C GLY A 86 3.42 10.87 -26.49
N LYS A 87 2.69 11.10 -25.40
CA LYS A 87 2.61 10.19 -24.26
C LYS A 87 1.57 9.08 -24.50
N GLY A 88 1.88 7.87 -24.05
CA GLY A 88 0.97 6.72 -24.12
C GLY A 88 -0.33 6.89 -23.33
N ALA A 89 -1.26 5.96 -23.53
CA ALA A 89 -2.51 5.92 -22.79
C ALA A 89 -2.28 5.47 -21.32
N PRO A 90 -3.09 5.95 -20.36
CA PRO A 90 -3.09 5.38 -19.01
C PRO A 90 -3.49 3.91 -19.04
N GLU A 91 -2.67 3.04 -18.45
CA GLU A 91 -2.89 1.59 -18.40
C GLU A 91 -3.39 1.15 -17.03
N GLY A 92 -3.02 1.86 -15.96
CA GLY A 92 -3.48 1.55 -14.62
C GLY A 92 -3.05 2.58 -13.59
N TRP A 93 -3.23 2.20 -12.32
CA TRP A 93 -3.01 3.07 -11.17
C TRP A 93 -2.04 2.45 -10.19
N VAL A 94 -1.17 3.29 -9.64
CA VAL A 94 -0.16 2.92 -8.64
C VAL A 94 -0.22 3.83 -7.43
N ALA A 95 0.10 3.26 -6.28
CA ALA A 95 0.44 3.98 -5.06
C ALA A 95 1.97 4.14 -5.01
N VAL A 96 2.43 5.37 -4.82
CA VAL A 96 3.86 5.63 -4.59
C VAL A 96 4.18 5.34 -3.14
N VAL A 97 5.00 4.32 -2.90
CA VAL A 97 5.42 3.91 -1.56
C VAL A 97 6.91 4.20 -1.39
N LYS A 98 7.24 4.82 -0.26
CA LYS A 98 8.61 5.15 0.15
C LYS A 98 8.96 4.40 1.44
N PRO A 99 10.26 4.23 1.75
CA PRO A 99 10.69 3.61 3.00
C PRO A 99 10.06 4.29 4.23
N GLY A 100 9.70 3.50 5.22
CA GLY A 100 9.01 3.91 6.44
C GLY A 100 7.48 3.98 6.33
N LYS A 101 6.88 3.87 5.14
CA LYS A 101 5.42 3.95 4.97
C LYS A 101 4.73 2.68 5.46
N VAL A 102 3.73 2.80 6.34
CA VAL A 102 2.83 1.70 6.72
C VAL A 102 1.75 1.54 5.66
N MET A 103 1.68 0.35 5.07
CA MET A 103 0.82 0.05 3.93
C MET A 103 -0.48 -0.63 4.33
N PHE A 104 -0.42 -1.52 5.32
CA PHE A 104 -1.56 -2.28 5.83
C PHE A 104 -1.50 -2.33 7.34
N GLU A 105 -2.67 -2.40 7.98
CA GLU A 105 -2.79 -2.63 9.41
C GLU A 105 -3.81 -3.73 9.69
N ILE A 106 -3.63 -4.44 10.79
CA ILE A 106 -4.48 -5.53 11.26
C ILE A 106 -4.78 -5.34 12.75
N ALA A 107 -6.00 -5.68 13.17
CA ALA A 107 -6.38 -5.81 14.59
C ALA A 107 -7.43 -6.90 14.79
N GLY A 108 -7.62 -7.32 16.04
CA GLY A 108 -8.66 -8.27 16.43
C GLY A 108 -8.30 -9.72 16.09
N VAL A 109 -7.01 -10.04 16.07
CA VAL A 109 -6.46 -11.40 15.92
C VAL A 109 -5.20 -11.54 16.78
N SER A 110 -4.79 -12.78 17.08
CA SER A 110 -3.56 -13.02 17.85
C SER A 110 -2.31 -12.50 17.14
N GLU A 111 -1.27 -12.17 17.90
CA GLU A 111 0.00 -11.67 17.35
C GLU A 111 0.63 -12.65 16.34
N GLU A 112 0.58 -13.94 16.64
CA GLU A 112 1.07 -15.00 15.74
C GLU A 112 0.32 -14.98 14.41
N THR A 113 -1.02 -14.92 14.46
CA THR A 113 -1.87 -14.85 13.26
C THR A 113 -1.59 -13.59 12.45
N ALA A 114 -1.45 -12.43 13.12
CA ALA A 114 -1.19 -11.16 12.47
C ALA A 114 0.18 -11.15 11.77
N ARG A 115 1.23 -11.65 12.45
CA ARG A 115 2.59 -11.73 11.88
C ARG A 115 2.62 -12.60 10.64
N GLU A 116 1.99 -13.77 10.69
CA GLU A 116 1.98 -14.69 9.55
C GLU A 116 1.12 -14.15 8.39
N ALA A 117 -0.05 -13.57 8.67
CA ALA A 117 -0.86 -12.89 7.65
C ALA A 117 -0.08 -11.78 6.94
N LEU A 118 0.62 -10.94 7.70
CA LEU A 118 1.42 -9.83 7.15
C LEU A 118 2.64 -10.33 6.36
N ARG A 119 3.27 -11.43 6.80
CA ARG A 119 4.35 -12.10 6.06
C ARG A 119 3.87 -12.59 4.69
N LEU A 120 2.70 -13.22 4.64
CA LEU A 120 2.09 -13.68 3.38
C LEU A 120 1.72 -12.52 2.46
N ALA A 121 1.23 -11.41 3.00
CA ALA A 121 1.02 -10.18 2.23
C ALA A 121 2.31 -9.60 1.66
N ALA A 122 3.39 -9.59 2.44
CA ALA A 122 4.69 -9.05 2.01
C ALA A 122 5.21 -9.74 0.73
N HIS A 123 5.01 -11.06 0.60
CA HIS A 123 5.37 -11.83 -0.59
C HIS A 123 4.59 -11.44 -1.86
N LYS A 124 3.51 -10.68 -1.74
CA LYS A 124 2.73 -10.16 -2.88
C LYS A 124 3.16 -8.77 -3.31
N LEU A 125 4.08 -8.13 -2.58
CA LEU A 125 4.49 -6.75 -2.79
C LEU A 125 5.92 -6.67 -3.36
N PRO A 126 6.21 -5.66 -4.20
CA PRO A 126 7.53 -5.49 -4.80
C PRO A 126 8.50 -4.68 -3.89
N VAL A 127 8.33 -4.76 -2.57
CA VAL A 127 9.13 -4.02 -1.58
C VAL A 127 9.55 -4.92 -0.43
N LYS A 128 10.74 -4.68 0.11
CA LYS A 128 11.12 -5.27 1.39
C LYS A 128 10.21 -4.69 2.47
N CYS A 129 9.68 -5.54 3.34
CA CYS A 129 8.74 -5.12 4.38
C CYS A 129 9.24 -5.50 5.76
N LYS A 130 8.77 -4.77 6.77
CA LYS A 130 8.95 -5.09 8.19
C LYS A 130 7.58 -5.09 8.85
N VAL A 131 7.31 -6.09 9.68
CA VAL A 131 6.13 -6.10 10.55
C VAL A 131 6.44 -5.24 11.77
N ILE A 132 5.52 -4.34 12.11
CA ILE A 132 5.63 -3.46 13.28
C ILE A 132 4.39 -3.61 14.16
N LYS A 133 4.56 -3.46 15.47
CA LYS A 133 3.47 -3.39 16.44
C LYS A 133 3.19 -1.91 16.74
N ARG A 134 1.95 -1.58 17.08
CA ARG A 134 1.59 -0.26 17.60
C ARG A 134 2.39 -0.02 18.88
N GLN A 135 3.09 1.11 18.93
CA GLN A 135 3.70 1.59 20.15
C GLN A 135 2.67 2.45 20.87
N GLU A 136 2.40 2.15 22.14
CA GLU A 136 1.60 3.03 22.99
C GLU A 136 2.44 4.26 23.31
N THR A 137 2.26 5.32 22.53
CA THR A 137 2.68 6.65 22.93
C THR A 137 1.46 7.26 23.61
N GLY A 138 1.51 7.38 24.95
CA GLY A 138 0.36 7.67 25.81
C GLY A 138 -0.55 8.79 25.32
N GLY A 139 -1.61 8.42 24.61
CA GLY A 139 -2.72 9.28 24.25
C GLY A 139 -3.94 8.78 25.01
N GLU A 140 -4.37 9.57 25.99
CA GLU A 140 -5.61 9.36 26.73
C GLU A 140 -6.74 9.14 25.74
N SER A 141 -7.35 7.95 25.80
CA SER A 141 -8.65 7.70 25.21
C SER A 141 -9.66 8.55 25.97
N ASN A 142 -9.83 9.81 25.55
CA ASN A 142 -10.99 10.62 25.94
C ASN A 142 -12.23 10.02 25.29
N GLU A 143 -12.80 9.01 25.95
CA GLU A 143 -14.21 8.69 25.83
C GLU A 143 -14.97 9.71 26.69
N SER A 144 -15.81 10.52 26.05
CA SER A 144 -16.91 11.27 26.67
C SER A 144 -18.21 10.80 26.05
#